data_AF-A0A2Y9QWW1-F1
#
_entry.id   AF-A0A2Y9QWW1-F1
#
_cell.length_a   1.000
_cell.length_b   1.000
_cell.length_c   1.000
_cell.angle_alpha   90.00
_cell.angle_beta   90.00
_cell.angle_gamma   90.00
#
_symmetry.space_group_name_H-M   'P 1'
#
loop_
_entity.id
_entity.type
_entity.pdbx_description
1 polymer ?
#
loop_
_entity_poly.entity_id
_entity_poly.type
_entity_poly.pdbx_seq_one_letter_code
_entity_poly.pdbx_strand_id
1 'polypeptide(L)'
;MWPLDPSRKEVLRFAVSCRVLTLVLQALFNAIIPDHHAEAFSPPRLAPSGSVDQLVEVLLGGLSRWDAEHFLFIAEHGYLYEHNFAFFPGFPLALLVGTELLLRPLRGLLSLRSCLLISVALLNSLFSVLAAVALHDLGCLVLHSPHQAFYAALLFCFSPANVFLAAGYSEALFALLTFSAMGQLERSRSWTSGLLFALATGVRSNGLVNIGFLVHAQCQGFFSSLKVESPLRQLIKLMTSVFLSMLTLGLPFVLFQYYAYTQFCLPGPTQPIPKPLLQLAVDEGYRIANGNEPPWCSWNFPLIYNYIQDVYWNVGFLRYYELRQVPNFLLAAPVAILVAWATWIYVTTHPWLCLTLGLQRNKNNKTLEKPDPGFLSPQVFVYLVHAAVLLLFGGLCMHVQVLTRFLCSSTPIVYWFPAHLLQNQEPLLRTLETVPWKPLAGDSPPGQKVPRNPIRELLYNWKTCSPVTRYILGYFLTYWLLGLLLHCNFLPWT
;
A
#
# COMPACT_ATOMS: atom_id res chain seq x y z
N MET A 1 -21.89 -15.71 5.00
CA MET A 1 -20.85 -16.73 4.74
C MET A 1 -20.90 -17.09 3.26
N TRP A 2 -19.99 -16.56 2.44
CA TRP A 2 -19.83 -17.01 1.05
C TRP A 2 -19.10 -18.36 1.08
N PRO A 3 -19.52 -19.39 0.33
CA PRO A 3 -18.75 -20.62 0.21
C PRO A 3 -17.35 -20.27 -0.31
N LEU A 4 -16.32 -20.82 0.35
CA LEU A 4 -14.91 -20.58 0.03
C LEU A 4 -14.65 -20.99 -1.43
N ASP A 5 -14.57 -19.99 -2.31
CA ASP A 5 -14.05 -20.17 -3.65
C ASP A 5 -12.66 -20.84 -3.54
N PRO A 6 -12.43 -22.00 -4.18
CA PRO A 6 -11.15 -22.68 -4.15
C PRO A 6 -9.97 -21.77 -4.58
N SER A 7 -10.19 -20.79 -5.45
CA SER A 7 -9.17 -19.78 -5.83
C SER A 7 -8.71 -18.97 -4.61
N ARG A 8 -9.66 -18.45 -3.83
CA ARG A 8 -9.42 -17.65 -2.63
C ARG A 8 -8.65 -18.43 -1.55
N LYS A 9 -8.95 -19.72 -1.39
CA LYS A 9 -8.23 -20.60 -0.45
C LYS A 9 -6.76 -20.76 -0.85
N GLU A 10 -6.49 -20.90 -2.15
CA GLU A 10 -5.12 -21.02 -2.65
C GLU A 10 -4.36 -19.68 -2.54
N VAL A 11 -5.00 -18.54 -2.83
CA VAL A 11 -4.42 -17.20 -2.57
C VAL A 11 -4.02 -17.07 -1.11
N LEU A 12 -4.91 -17.42 -0.17
CA LEU A 12 -4.64 -17.37 1.26
C LEU A 12 -3.42 -18.23 1.63
N ARG A 13 -3.41 -19.49 1.18
CA ARG A 13 -2.32 -20.43 1.46
C ARG A 13 -0.98 -19.93 0.90
N PHE A 14 -0.98 -19.42 -0.33
CA PHE A 14 0.21 -18.90 -0.99
C PHE A 14 0.71 -17.63 -0.28
N ALA A 15 -0.18 -16.68 0.03
CA ALA A 15 0.16 -15.45 0.74
C ALA A 15 0.81 -15.72 2.10
N VAL A 16 0.23 -16.63 2.90
CA VAL A 16 0.81 -17.06 4.19
C VAL A 16 2.18 -17.68 3.99
N SER A 17 2.34 -18.57 3.00
CA SER A 17 3.64 -19.19 2.71
C SER A 17 4.70 -18.14 2.32
N CYS A 18 4.34 -17.15 1.51
CA CYS A 18 5.22 -16.05 1.14
C CYS A 18 5.58 -15.15 2.33
N ARG A 19 4.66 -14.91 3.28
CA ARG A 19 4.96 -14.16 4.51
C ARG A 19 5.95 -14.91 5.39
N VAL A 20 5.71 -16.19 5.65
CA VAL A 20 6.63 -17.02 6.44
C VAL A 20 8.02 -17.02 5.79
N LEU A 21 8.10 -17.21 4.47
CA LEU A 21 9.37 -17.16 3.75
C LEU A 21 10.05 -15.78 3.84
N THR A 22 9.29 -14.69 3.72
CA THR A 22 9.83 -13.32 3.86
C THR A 22 10.42 -13.09 5.26
N LEU A 23 9.71 -13.51 6.32
CA LEU A 23 10.20 -13.35 7.71
C LEU A 23 11.44 -14.22 7.97
N VAL A 24 11.48 -15.46 7.47
CA VAL A 24 12.65 -16.32 7.60
C VAL A 24 13.86 -15.74 6.87
N LEU A 25 13.69 -15.26 5.63
CA LEU A 25 14.77 -14.64 4.88
C LEU A 25 15.23 -13.33 5.51
N GLN A 26 14.32 -12.51 6.03
CA GLN A 26 14.68 -11.29 6.76
C GLN A 26 15.51 -11.61 8.00
N ALA A 27 15.11 -12.59 8.81
CA ALA A 27 15.87 -13.01 9.98
C ALA A 27 17.28 -13.51 9.58
N LEU A 28 17.36 -14.26 8.48
CA LEU A 28 18.63 -14.75 7.94
C LEU A 28 19.55 -13.61 7.49
N PHE A 29 19.03 -12.66 6.71
CA PHE A 29 19.82 -11.52 6.22
C PHE A 29 20.24 -10.59 7.36
N ASN A 30 19.34 -10.31 8.32
CA ASN A 30 19.67 -9.53 9.51
C ASN A 30 20.78 -10.18 10.36
N ALA A 31 20.87 -11.52 10.38
CA ALA A 31 21.90 -12.22 11.14
C ALA A 31 23.25 -12.33 10.41
N ILE A 32 23.25 -12.37 9.07
CA ILE A 32 24.47 -12.62 8.27
C ILE A 32 25.14 -11.33 7.79
N ILE A 33 24.35 -10.33 7.41
CA ILE A 33 24.84 -9.12 6.76
C ILE A 33 24.94 -8.01 7.81
N PRO A 34 26.10 -7.36 7.97
CA PRO A 34 26.25 -6.25 8.90
C PRO A 34 25.47 -5.02 8.41
N ASP A 35 25.01 -4.21 9.36
CA ASP A 35 24.30 -2.97 9.06
C ASP A 35 25.23 -1.94 8.41
N HIS A 36 24.72 -1.28 7.37
CA HIS A 36 25.33 -0.10 6.81
C HIS A 36 25.09 1.12 7.72
N HIS A 37 26.10 1.98 7.87
CA HIS A 37 25.97 3.25 8.59
C HIS A 37 25.24 4.28 7.73
N ALA A 38 23.91 4.27 7.81
CA ALA A 38 23.05 5.26 7.16
C ALA A 38 22.81 6.46 8.10
N GLU A 39 22.72 7.67 7.55
CA GLU A 39 22.24 8.88 8.23
C GLU A 39 20.71 8.85 8.35
N ALA A 40 20.17 7.78 8.94
CA ALA A 40 18.75 7.58 9.16
C ALA A 40 18.38 7.82 10.63
N PHE A 41 17.11 8.17 10.87
CA PHE A 41 16.59 8.40 12.22
C PHE A 41 16.82 7.18 13.13
N SER A 42 17.67 7.36 14.15
CA SER A 42 18.16 6.29 15.02
C SER A 42 18.12 6.72 16.50
N PRO A 43 16.95 6.68 17.15
CA PRO A 43 16.82 7.15 18.52
C PRO A 43 17.51 6.21 19.54
N PRO A 44 18.07 6.75 20.64
CA PRO A 44 18.73 5.93 21.65
C PRO A 44 17.73 5.00 22.36
N ARG A 45 18.13 3.75 22.59
CA ARG A 45 17.30 2.75 23.31
C ARG A 45 17.34 3.04 24.82
N LEU A 46 16.19 3.36 25.41
CA LEU A 46 16.08 3.75 26.82
C LEU A 46 15.91 2.56 27.78
N ALA A 47 15.33 1.45 27.31
CA ALA A 47 15.07 0.28 28.14
C ALA A 47 16.23 -0.72 28.06
N PRO A 48 16.63 -1.36 29.19
CA PRO A 48 17.63 -2.42 29.17
C PRO A 48 17.09 -3.64 28.40
N SER A 49 17.93 -4.23 27.54
CA SER A 49 17.58 -5.42 26.77
C SER A 49 17.89 -6.69 27.55
N GLY A 50 16.85 -7.50 27.84
CA GLY A 50 17.04 -8.86 28.34
C GLY A 50 17.53 -9.81 27.24
N SER A 51 17.91 -11.03 27.60
CA SER A 51 18.33 -12.05 26.61
C SER A 51 17.23 -12.39 25.61
N VAL A 52 15.96 -12.34 26.02
CA VAL A 52 14.82 -12.57 25.12
C VAL A 52 14.63 -11.39 24.17
N ASP A 53 14.85 -10.15 24.63
CA ASP A 53 14.82 -8.97 23.76
C ASP A 53 15.92 -9.04 22.70
N GLN A 54 17.11 -9.51 23.07
CA GLN A 54 18.20 -9.73 22.11
C GLN A 54 17.84 -10.78 21.05
N LEU A 55 17.16 -11.87 21.44
CA LEU A 55 16.66 -12.84 20.47
C LEU A 55 15.63 -12.23 19.52
N VAL A 56 14.71 -11.42 20.03
CA VAL A 56 13.73 -10.71 19.20
C VAL A 56 14.43 -9.75 18.24
N GLU A 57 15.45 -9.02 18.70
CA GLU A 57 16.21 -8.09 17.85
C GLU A 57 16.99 -8.83 16.76
N VAL A 58 17.60 -9.98 17.07
CA VAL A 58 18.29 -10.82 16.08
C VAL A 58 17.32 -11.34 15.03
N LEU A 59 16.12 -11.77 15.43
CA LEU A 59 15.13 -12.34 14.51
C LEU A 59 14.37 -11.27 13.72
N LEU A 60 13.97 -10.17 14.35
CA LEU A 60 13.00 -9.20 13.82
C LEU A 60 13.53 -7.77 13.71
N GLY A 61 14.75 -7.47 14.18
CA GLY A 61 15.32 -6.11 14.13
C GLY A 61 15.46 -5.56 12.71
N GLY A 62 15.64 -6.44 11.71
CA GLY A 62 15.61 -6.06 10.30
C GLY A 62 14.29 -5.42 9.84
N LEU A 63 13.18 -5.63 10.57
CA LEU A 63 11.88 -5.01 10.28
C LEU A 63 11.78 -3.57 10.80
N SER A 64 12.72 -3.11 11.62
CA SER A 64 12.68 -1.79 12.27
C SER A 64 13.49 -0.72 11.53
N ARG A 65 14.20 -1.10 10.46
CA ARG A 65 15.14 -0.23 9.74
C ARG A 65 14.44 0.84 8.92
N TRP A 66 15.18 1.91 8.62
CA TRP A 66 14.71 3.08 7.86
C TRP A 66 13.51 3.76 8.52
N ASP A 67 12.51 4.17 7.73
CA ASP A 67 11.35 4.90 8.22
C ASP A 67 10.49 4.09 9.22
N ALA A 68 10.69 2.76 9.31
CA ALA A 68 10.02 1.95 10.32
C ALA A 68 10.38 2.38 11.75
N GLU A 69 11.56 2.96 11.98
CA GLU A 69 11.91 3.51 13.29
C GLU A 69 10.96 4.64 13.70
N HIS A 70 10.52 5.51 12.79
CA HIS A 70 9.59 6.58 13.14
C HIS A 70 8.26 6.01 13.64
N PHE A 71 7.70 5.00 12.96
CA PHE A 71 6.43 4.39 13.39
C PHE A 71 6.54 3.72 14.75
N LEU A 72 7.63 3.01 15.00
CA LEU A 72 7.86 2.36 16.29
C LEU A 72 8.16 3.38 17.40
N PHE A 73 8.95 4.41 17.09
CA PHE A 73 9.22 5.51 18.01
C PHE A 73 7.94 6.24 18.42
N ILE A 74 7.04 6.53 17.46
CA ILE A 74 5.73 7.13 17.72
C ILE A 74 4.87 6.22 18.58
N ALA A 75 4.90 4.90 18.35
CA ALA A 75 4.18 3.95 19.20
C ALA A 75 4.73 3.92 20.65
N GLU A 76 6.04 4.11 20.84
CA GLU A 76 6.68 4.08 22.16
C GLU A 76 6.54 5.40 22.94
N HIS A 77 6.78 6.53 22.27
CA HIS A 77 6.98 7.84 22.89
C HIS A 77 5.92 8.87 22.46
N GLY A 78 5.04 8.51 21.53
CA GLY A 78 4.11 9.45 20.91
C GLY A 78 4.79 10.43 19.95
N TYR A 79 4.05 11.49 19.61
CA TYR A 79 4.49 12.50 18.67
C TYR A 79 5.38 13.56 19.33
N LEU A 80 6.63 13.20 19.61
CA LEU A 80 7.59 14.07 20.29
C LEU A 80 8.20 15.15 19.38
N TYR A 81 8.69 14.74 18.21
CA TYR A 81 9.37 15.62 17.25
C TYR A 81 8.41 16.12 16.19
N GLU A 82 8.64 17.33 15.71
CA GLU A 82 7.81 17.94 14.65
C GLU A 82 7.74 17.05 13.40
N HIS A 83 8.89 16.57 12.92
CA HIS A 83 8.97 15.72 11.72
C HIS A 83 8.21 14.39 11.84
N ASN A 84 7.91 13.90 13.06
CA ASN A 84 7.12 12.69 13.25
C ASN A 84 5.70 12.80 12.67
N PHE A 85 5.16 14.02 12.52
CA PHE A 85 3.84 14.26 11.93
C PHE A 85 3.77 13.98 10.41
N ALA A 86 4.88 13.65 9.76
CA ALA A 86 4.85 13.01 8.44
C ALA A 86 4.21 11.60 8.49
N PHE A 87 4.33 10.91 9.62
CA PHE A 87 3.88 9.54 9.83
C PHE A 87 2.54 9.52 10.56
N PHE A 88 1.50 9.06 9.87
CA PHE A 88 0.12 9.16 10.32
C PHE A 88 -0.21 8.17 11.46
N PRO A 89 -1.17 8.50 12.34
CA PRO A 89 -1.36 7.79 13.61
C PRO A 89 -2.04 6.43 13.46
N GLY A 90 -2.71 6.16 12.33
CA GLY A 90 -3.48 4.92 12.16
C GLY A 90 -2.65 3.65 12.31
N PHE A 91 -1.41 3.62 11.83
CA PHE A 91 -0.55 2.44 11.95
C PHE A 91 0.08 2.28 13.36
N PRO A 92 0.71 3.31 13.97
CA PRO A 92 1.16 3.24 15.36
C PRO A 92 0.07 2.83 16.35
N LEU A 93 -1.15 3.35 16.18
CA LEU A 93 -2.31 2.97 17.00
C LEU A 93 -2.67 1.48 16.82
N ALA A 94 -2.63 0.97 15.59
CA ALA A 94 -2.86 -0.46 15.32
C ALA A 94 -1.80 -1.34 15.99
N LEU A 95 -0.52 -0.92 15.99
CA LEU A 95 0.56 -1.64 16.66
C LEU A 95 0.37 -1.68 18.19
N LEU A 96 -0.04 -0.55 18.78
CA LEU A 96 -0.33 -0.46 20.21
C LEU A 96 -1.49 -1.36 20.61
N VAL A 97 -2.61 -1.28 19.89
CA VAL A 97 -3.78 -2.14 20.12
C VAL A 97 -3.42 -3.61 19.94
N GLY A 98 -2.64 -3.95 18.91
CA GLY A 98 -2.16 -5.31 18.69
C GLY A 98 -1.28 -5.82 19.81
N THR A 99 -0.38 -4.97 20.32
CA THR A 99 0.49 -5.29 21.44
C THR A 99 -0.31 -5.55 22.71
N GLU A 100 -1.27 -4.68 23.03
CA GLU A 100 -2.13 -4.84 24.21
C GLU A 100 -3.10 -6.03 24.09
N LEU A 101 -3.54 -6.39 22.89
CA LEU A 101 -4.45 -7.52 22.70
C LEU A 101 -3.71 -8.88 22.66
N LEU A 102 -2.60 -8.95 21.94
CA LEU A 102 -1.91 -10.21 21.63
C LEU A 102 -0.77 -10.52 22.60
N LEU A 103 -0.10 -9.50 23.14
CA LEU A 103 1.19 -9.65 23.84
C LEU A 103 1.15 -9.18 25.29
N ARG A 104 -0.01 -8.77 25.81
CA ARG A 104 -0.19 -8.38 27.22
C ARG A 104 0.36 -9.40 28.24
N PRO A 105 0.21 -10.73 28.06
CA PRO A 105 0.79 -11.71 28.98
C PRO A 105 2.34 -11.70 29.00
N LEU A 106 2.97 -11.23 27.92
CA LEU A 106 4.43 -11.25 27.73
C LEU A 106 5.12 -9.96 28.18
N ARG A 107 4.37 -8.95 28.62
CA ARG A 107 4.89 -7.61 29.01
C ARG A 107 5.84 -7.64 30.22
N GLY A 108 5.84 -8.72 31.00
CA GLY A 108 6.80 -8.91 32.09
C GLY A 108 8.14 -9.52 31.66
N LEU A 109 8.21 -10.10 30.46
CA LEU A 109 9.38 -10.80 29.93
C LEU A 109 10.09 -10.01 28.82
N LEU A 110 9.35 -9.16 28.12
CA LEU A 110 9.80 -8.41 26.95
C LEU A 110 9.66 -6.92 27.19
N SER A 111 10.62 -6.15 26.69
CA SER A 111 10.49 -4.71 26.57
C SER A 111 9.33 -4.33 25.63
N LEU A 112 8.80 -3.11 25.79
CA LEU A 112 7.77 -2.57 24.89
C LEU A 112 8.25 -2.61 23.43
N ARG A 113 9.53 -2.32 23.20
CA ARG A 113 10.17 -2.36 21.88
C ARG A 113 10.04 -3.72 21.21
N SER A 114 10.45 -4.78 21.90
CA SER A 114 10.36 -6.15 21.39
C SER A 114 8.91 -6.57 21.15
N CYS A 115 8.00 -6.19 22.03
CA CYS A 115 6.57 -6.41 21.84
C CYS A 115 6.05 -5.74 20.56
N LEU A 116 6.46 -4.49 20.29
CA LEU A 116 6.09 -3.78 19.07
C LEU A 116 6.67 -4.44 17.81
N LEU A 117 7.91 -4.95 17.84
CA LEU A 117 8.49 -5.70 16.71
C LEU A 117 7.73 -7.00 16.42
N ILE A 118 7.35 -7.75 17.46
CA ILE A 118 6.51 -8.93 17.30
C ILE A 118 5.13 -8.53 16.75
N SER A 119 4.56 -7.44 17.24
CA SER A 119 3.29 -6.88 16.76
C SER A 119 3.38 -6.49 15.28
N VAL A 120 4.48 -5.85 14.84
CA VAL A 120 4.76 -5.56 13.42
C VAL A 120 4.76 -6.85 12.60
N ALA A 121 5.55 -7.85 12.98
CA ALA A 121 5.67 -9.09 12.22
C ALA A 121 4.32 -9.80 12.07
N LEU A 122 3.51 -9.85 13.13
CA LEU A 122 2.19 -10.49 13.13
C LEU A 122 1.15 -9.67 12.36
N LEU A 123 1.00 -8.39 12.68
CA LEU A 123 -0.02 -7.53 12.09
C LEU A 123 0.25 -7.25 10.62
N ASN A 124 1.48 -6.93 10.21
CA ASN A 124 1.77 -6.69 8.79
C ASN A 124 1.68 -7.97 7.96
N SER A 125 2.03 -9.14 8.53
CA SER A 125 1.73 -10.42 7.89
C SER A 125 0.22 -10.62 7.69
N LEU A 126 -0.58 -10.35 8.72
CA LEU A 126 -2.04 -10.44 8.65
C LEU A 126 -2.61 -9.45 7.62
N PHE A 127 -2.23 -8.17 7.69
CA PHE A 127 -2.72 -7.13 6.79
C PHE A 127 -2.34 -7.41 5.35
N SER A 128 -1.11 -7.82 5.08
CA SER A 128 -0.65 -8.19 3.73
C SER A 128 -1.42 -9.39 3.17
N VAL A 129 -1.66 -10.43 3.98
CA VAL A 129 -2.45 -11.60 3.56
C VAL A 129 -3.91 -11.21 3.28
N LEU A 130 -4.52 -10.41 4.14
CA LEU A 130 -5.87 -9.91 3.94
C LEU A 130 -5.96 -8.97 2.72
N ALA A 131 -4.93 -8.16 2.47
CA ALA A 131 -4.84 -7.28 1.30
C ALA A 131 -4.76 -8.10 0.00
N ALA A 132 -4.01 -9.21 -0.01
CA ALA A 132 -3.96 -10.13 -1.16
C ALA A 132 -5.36 -10.72 -1.46
N VAL A 133 -6.09 -11.12 -0.43
CA VAL A 133 -7.47 -11.62 -0.57
C VAL A 133 -8.43 -10.50 -1.00
N ALA A 134 -8.29 -9.29 -0.46
CA ALA A 134 -9.09 -8.14 -0.87
C ALA A 134 -8.83 -7.76 -2.34
N LEU A 135 -7.57 -7.81 -2.79
CA LEU A 135 -7.18 -7.57 -4.19
C LEU A 135 -7.75 -8.64 -5.12
N HIS A 136 -7.71 -9.91 -4.73
CA HIS A 136 -8.36 -11.00 -5.45
C HIS A 136 -9.87 -10.74 -5.61
N ASP A 137 -10.56 -10.51 -4.48
CA ASP A 137 -12.00 -10.33 -4.46
C ASP A 137 -12.43 -9.06 -5.22
N LEU A 138 -11.61 -8.00 -5.21
CA LEU A 138 -11.79 -6.81 -6.04
C LEU A 138 -11.58 -7.11 -7.52
N GLY A 139 -10.51 -7.84 -7.87
CA GLY A 139 -10.22 -8.23 -9.25
C GLY A 139 -11.34 -9.06 -9.86
N CYS A 140 -11.94 -10.00 -9.09
CA CYS A 140 -13.08 -10.79 -9.56
C CYS A 140 -14.30 -9.92 -9.89
N LEU A 141 -14.52 -8.84 -9.14
CA LEU A 141 -15.63 -7.90 -9.39
C LEU A 141 -15.38 -7.01 -10.60
N VAL A 142 -14.18 -6.43 -10.70
CA VAL A 142 -13.87 -5.40 -11.71
C VAL A 142 -13.48 -6.02 -13.06
N LEU A 143 -12.59 -7.01 -13.02
CA LEU A 143 -12.07 -7.65 -14.23
C LEU A 143 -13.08 -8.64 -14.82
N HIS A 144 -14.02 -9.18 -14.03
CA HIS A 144 -14.89 -10.29 -14.47
C HIS A 144 -14.11 -11.52 -15.00
N SER A 145 -12.83 -11.64 -14.62
CA SER A 145 -11.96 -12.77 -14.95
C SER A 145 -11.30 -13.29 -13.68
N PRO A 146 -11.78 -14.42 -13.11
CA PRO A 146 -11.25 -14.96 -11.86
C PRO A 146 -9.78 -15.38 -12.01
N HIS A 147 -9.36 -15.81 -13.20
CA HIS A 147 -7.97 -16.17 -13.48
C HIS A 147 -7.03 -14.96 -13.41
N GLN A 148 -7.38 -13.83 -14.03
CA GLN A 148 -6.56 -12.61 -13.93
C GLN A 148 -6.51 -12.09 -12.50
N ALA A 149 -7.65 -12.10 -11.79
CA ALA A 149 -7.71 -11.71 -10.39
C ALA A 149 -6.82 -12.60 -9.50
N PHE A 150 -6.82 -13.91 -9.76
CA PHE A 150 -5.96 -14.88 -9.10
C PHE A 150 -4.47 -14.62 -9.36
N TYR A 151 -4.06 -14.46 -10.63
CA TYR A 151 -2.67 -14.16 -10.96
C TYR A 151 -2.20 -12.84 -10.34
N ALA A 152 -3.04 -11.80 -10.35
CA ALA A 152 -2.73 -10.52 -9.73
C ALA A 152 -2.52 -10.65 -8.21
N ALA A 153 -3.37 -11.43 -7.52
CA ALA A 153 -3.22 -11.66 -6.08
C ALA A 153 -1.95 -12.46 -5.75
N LEU A 154 -1.58 -13.42 -6.59
CA LEU A 154 -0.30 -14.12 -6.43
C LEU A 154 0.89 -13.17 -6.65
N LEU A 155 0.86 -12.35 -7.71
CA LEU A 155 1.88 -11.32 -7.97
C LEU A 155 2.04 -10.34 -6.80
N PHE A 156 0.95 -9.95 -6.15
CA PHE A 156 0.98 -9.11 -4.94
C PHE A 156 1.77 -9.77 -3.79
N CYS A 157 1.70 -11.10 -3.64
CA CYS A 157 2.38 -11.82 -2.57
C CYS A 157 3.92 -11.77 -2.66
N PHE A 158 4.47 -11.49 -3.84
CA PHE A 158 5.89 -11.26 -4.08
C PHE A 158 6.11 -9.91 -4.80
N SER A 159 5.31 -8.91 -4.39
CA SER A 159 5.38 -7.55 -4.92
C SER A 159 6.80 -6.96 -4.86
N PRO A 160 7.20 -6.10 -5.81
CA PRO A 160 8.45 -5.33 -5.70
C PRO A 160 8.56 -4.51 -4.41
N ALA A 161 7.43 -4.07 -3.85
CA ALA A 161 7.37 -3.31 -2.59
C ALA A 161 7.24 -4.21 -1.34
N ASN A 162 7.51 -5.51 -1.46
CA ASN A 162 7.16 -6.47 -0.43
C ASN A 162 7.78 -6.21 0.94
N VAL A 163 9.00 -5.68 0.97
CA VAL A 163 9.68 -5.40 2.23
C VAL A 163 8.89 -4.37 3.06
N PHE A 164 8.27 -3.38 2.43
CA PHE A 164 7.37 -2.41 3.10
C PHE A 164 6.04 -3.03 3.53
N LEU A 165 5.65 -4.16 2.94
CA LEU A 165 4.48 -4.92 3.39
C LEU A 165 4.79 -5.84 4.58
N ALA A 166 6.06 -5.94 4.99
CA ALA A 166 6.52 -6.82 6.08
C ALA A 166 7.17 -6.04 7.23
N ALA A 167 8.07 -5.09 6.92
CA ALA A 167 8.72 -4.19 7.87
C ALA A 167 7.71 -3.28 8.58
N GLY A 168 8.14 -2.52 9.59
CA GLY A 168 7.32 -1.63 10.44
C GLY A 168 6.77 -0.40 9.72
N TYR A 169 6.13 -0.62 8.58
CA TYR A 169 5.63 0.35 7.62
C TYR A 169 4.10 0.26 7.53
N SER A 170 3.46 1.38 7.17
CA SER A 170 1.99 1.48 7.12
C SER A 170 1.37 0.95 5.82
N GLU A 171 2.20 0.60 4.84
CA GLU A 171 1.84 0.17 3.49
C GLU A 171 0.92 -1.06 3.48
N ALA A 172 1.16 -2.05 4.36
CA ALA A 172 0.32 -3.26 4.43
C ALA A 172 -1.11 -2.95 4.91
N LEU A 173 -1.24 -2.15 5.97
CA LEU A 173 -2.53 -1.72 6.50
C LEU A 173 -3.25 -0.81 5.49
N PHE A 174 -2.51 0.11 4.85
CA PHE A 174 -3.06 0.98 3.83
C PHE A 174 -3.61 0.19 2.64
N ALA A 175 -2.84 -0.75 2.08
CA ALA A 175 -3.28 -1.58 0.96
C ALA A 175 -4.53 -2.40 1.31
N LEU A 176 -4.59 -2.97 2.53
CA LEU A 176 -5.77 -3.69 3.00
C LEU A 176 -7.02 -2.79 3.01
N LEU A 177 -6.92 -1.61 3.63
CA LEU A 177 -8.04 -0.67 3.75
C LEU A 177 -8.48 -0.16 2.39
N THR A 178 -7.54 0.25 1.54
CA THR A 178 -7.81 0.77 0.19
C THR A 178 -8.44 -0.26 -0.73
N PHE A 179 -7.89 -1.47 -0.84
CA PHE A 179 -8.48 -2.53 -1.69
C PHE A 179 -9.84 -2.99 -1.16
N SER A 180 -9.99 -3.08 0.17
CA SER A 180 -11.29 -3.39 0.78
C SER A 180 -12.33 -2.30 0.52
N ALA A 181 -11.94 -1.02 0.61
CA ALA A 181 -12.81 0.12 0.36
C ALA A 181 -13.29 0.16 -1.10
N MET A 182 -12.38 -0.05 -2.06
CA MET A 182 -12.70 -0.23 -3.47
C MET A 182 -13.68 -1.41 -3.65
N GLY A 183 -13.41 -2.54 -3.00
CA GLY A 183 -14.27 -3.73 -3.09
C GLY A 183 -15.66 -3.54 -2.49
N GLN A 184 -15.83 -2.72 -1.45
CA GLN A 184 -17.16 -2.35 -0.93
C GLN A 184 -17.87 -1.35 -1.85
N LEU A 185 -17.12 -0.47 -2.52
CA LEU A 185 -17.68 0.48 -3.49
C LEU A 185 -18.32 -0.24 -4.67
N GLU A 186 -17.61 -1.22 -5.26
CA GLU A 186 -18.13 -2.05 -6.35
C GLU A 186 -19.35 -2.89 -5.94
N ARG A 187 -19.45 -3.24 -4.65
CA ARG A 187 -20.63 -3.91 -4.07
C ARG A 187 -21.79 -2.95 -3.74
N SER A 188 -21.71 -1.69 -4.17
CA SER A 188 -22.69 -0.63 -3.92
C SER A 188 -22.89 -0.30 -2.42
N ARG A 189 -21.88 -0.56 -1.57
CA ARG A 189 -21.92 -0.28 -0.12
C ARG A 189 -21.13 0.99 0.21
N SER A 190 -21.57 2.12 -0.33
CA SER A 190 -20.84 3.39 -0.32
C SER A 190 -20.46 3.89 1.07
N TRP A 191 -21.31 3.69 2.09
CA TRP A 191 -21.01 4.08 3.48
C TRP A 191 -19.82 3.32 4.05
N THR A 192 -19.80 1.98 3.90
CA THR A 192 -18.67 1.16 4.36
C THR A 192 -17.40 1.46 3.57
N SER A 193 -17.53 1.75 2.27
CA SER A 193 -16.41 2.18 1.44
C SER A 193 -15.83 3.51 1.91
N GLY A 194 -16.69 4.52 2.16
CA GLY A 194 -16.28 5.83 2.67
C GLY A 194 -15.58 5.74 4.03
N LEU A 195 -16.08 4.91 4.94
CA LEU A 195 -15.43 4.67 6.24
C LEU A 195 -14.05 4.02 6.06
N LEU A 196 -13.91 3.00 5.23
CA LEU A 196 -12.63 2.34 4.98
C LEU A 196 -11.63 3.29 4.29
N PHE A 197 -12.08 4.14 3.35
CA PHE A 197 -11.24 5.17 2.76
C PHE A 197 -10.81 6.25 3.78
N ALA A 198 -11.71 6.66 4.68
CA ALA A 198 -11.35 7.56 5.77
C ALA A 198 -10.29 6.94 6.68
N LEU A 199 -10.46 5.67 7.07
CA LEU A 199 -9.44 4.94 7.83
C LEU A 199 -8.12 4.86 7.08
N ALA A 200 -8.13 4.62 5.76
CA ALA A 200 -6.93 4.64 4.93
C ALA A 200 -6.23 6.01 4.94
N THR A 201 -7.00 7.12 4.88
CA THR A 201 -6.47 8.49 5.06
C THR A 201 -5.84 8.69 6.44
N GLY A 202 -6.41 8.09 7.49
CA GLY A 202 -5.82 8.10 8.83
C GLY A 202 -4.53 7.27 8.97
N VAL A 203 -4.23 6.40 8.00
CA VAL A 203 -3.01 5.59 7.94
C VAL A 203 -1.94 6.25 7.07
N ARG A 204 -2.33 6.95 6.00
CA ARG A 204 -1.43 7.73 5.13
C ARG A 204 -2.15 8.88 4.43
N SER A 205 -1.44 9.98 4.21
CA SER A 205 -1.94 11.19 3.52
C SER A 205 -2.45 10.92 2.09
N ASN A 206 -1.83 10.00 1.34
CA ASN A 206 -2.27 9.65 0.00
C ASN A 206 -3.63 8.94 -0.05
N GLY A 207 -4.17 8.54 1.11
CA GLY A 207 -5.57 8.13 1.23
C GLY A 207 -6.55 9.19 0.75
N LEU A 208 -6.19 10.49 0.83
CA LEU A 208 -6.99 11.61 0.32
C LEU A 208 -7.33 11.48 -1.17
N VAL A 209 -6.42 10.91 -1.98
CA VAL A 209 -6.61 10.76 -3.43
C VAL A 209 -7.75 9.78 -3.75
N ASN A 210 -8.07 8.85 -2.84
CA ASN A 210 -9.14 7.88 -3.02
C ASN A 210 -10.54 8.51 -3.10
N ILE A 211 -10.69 9.79 -2.74
CA ILE A 211 -11.94 10.53 -2.95
C ILE A 211 -12.40 10.52 -4.40
N GLY A 212 -11.46 10.41 -5.35
CA GLY A 212 -11.76 10.28 -6.77
C GLY A 212 -12.68 9.09 -7.08
N PHE A 213 -12.53 7.97 -6.37
CA PHE A 213 -13.42 6.80 -6.54
C PHE A 213 -14.85 7.11 -6.11
N LEU A 214 -15.03 7.76 -4.96
CA LEU A 214 -16.36 8.11 -4.43
C LEU A 214 -17.05 9.14 -5.33
N VAL A 215 -16.32 10.19 -5.72
CA VAL A 215 -16.84 11.24 -6.61
C VAL A 215 -17.19 10.66 -7.98
N HIS A 216 -16.35 9.80 -8.53
CA HIS A 216 -16.63 9.16 -9.82
C HIS A 216 -17.89 8.29 -9.77
N ALA A 217 -18.02 7.43 -8.75
CA ALA A 217 -19.21 6.60 -8.56
C ALA A 217 -20.49 7.44 -8.38
N GLN A 218 -20.41 8.56 -7.65
CA GLN A 218 -21.52 9.49 -7.46
C GLN A 218 -21.90 10.21 -8.76
N CYS A 219 -20.91 10.65 -9.53
CA CYS A 219 -21.12 11.25 -10.85
C CYS A 219 -21.78 10.25 -11.82
N GLN A 220 -21.32 9.00 -11.85
CA GLN A 220 -21.98 7.95 -12.65
C GLN A 220 -23.44 7.75 -12.24
N GLY A 221 -23.72 7.70 -10.92
CA GLY A 221 -25.08 7.65 -10.38
C GLY A 221 -25.94 8.83 -10.81
N PHE A 222 -25.38 10.04 -10.78
CA PHE A 222 -26.04 11.26 -11.24
C PHE A 222 -26.40 11.21 -12.73
N PHE A 223 -25.45 10.92 -13.62
CA PHE A 223 -25.69 10.85 -15.07
C PHE A 223 -26.69 9.75 -15.46
N SER A 224 -26.72 8.65 -14.70
CA SER A 224 -27.73 7.60 -14.91
C SER A 224 -29.14 8.05 -14.49
N SER A 225 -29.25 8.85 -13.41
CA SER A 225 -30.52 9.31 -12.83
C SER A 225 -31.12 10.53 -13.52
N LEU A 226 -30.30 11.34 -14.20
CA LEU A 226 -30.76 12.48 -15.03
C LEU A 226 -31.75 12.09 -16.14
N LYS A 227 -31.84 10.79 -16.49
CA LYS A 227 -32.79 10.28 -17.48
C LYS A 227 -34.20 10.10 -16.94
N VAL A 228 -34.39 10.18 -15.62
CA VAL A 228 -35.63 9.79 -14.94
C VAL A 228 -36.16 10.89 -14.01
N GLU A 229 -35.28 11.58 -13.30
CA GLU A 229 -35.66 12.61 -12.32
C GLU A 229 -35.33 14.05 -12.76
N SER A 230 -35.87 15.04 -12.04
CA SER A 230 -35.58 16.46 -12.28
C SER A 230 -34.09 16.78 -12.04
N PRO A 231 -33.45 17.57 -12.93
CA PRO A 231 -32.01 17.80 -12.91
C PRO A 231 -31.55 18.55 -11.64
N LEU A 232 -32.35 19.49 -11.14
CA LEU A 232 -32.00 20.27 -9.96
C LEU A 232 -31.94 19.41 -8.69
N ARG A 233 -32.90 18.50 -8.50
CA ARG A 233 -32.92 17.60 -7.33
C ARG A 233 -31.71 16.67 -7.34
N GLN A 234 -31.36 16.15 -8.50
CA GLN A 234 -30.20 15.28 -8.69
C GLN A 234 -28.88 16.03 -8.48
N LEU A 235 -28.80 17.30 -8.90
CA LEU A 235 -27.62 18.13 -8.65
C LEU A 235 -27.42 18.40 -7.16
N ILE A 236 -28.50 18.73 -6.44
CA ILE A 236 -28.44 18.90 -4.98
C ILE A 236 -28.01 17.59 -4.30
N LYS A 237 -28.59 16.44 -4.68
CA LYS A 237 -28.18 15.12 -4.16
C LYS A 237 -26.68 14.87 -4.40
N LEU A 238 -26.18 15.16 -5.61
CA LEU A 238 -24.77 15.01 -5.95
C LEU A 238 -23.88 15.89 -5.08
N MET A 239 -24.19 17.19 -4.99
CA MET A 239 -23.42 18.15 -4.19
C MET A 239 -23.36 17.76 -2.72
N THR A 240 -24.50 17.37 -2.13
CA THR A 240 -24.56 16.91 -0.73
C THR A 240 -23.76 15.62 -0.53
N SER A 241 -23.85 14.66 -1.47
CA SER A 241 -23.14 13.39 -1.41
C SER A 241 -21.62 13.56 -1.53
N VAL A 242 -21.17 14.41 -2.46
CA VAL A 242 -19.75 14.76 -2.63
C VAL A 242 -19.22 15.49 -1.40
N PHE A 243 -19.96 16.49 -0.89
CA PHE A 243 -19.57 17.20 0.32
C PHE A 243 -19.41 16.27 1.53
N LEU A 244 -20.39 15.38 1.75
CA LEU A 244 -20.33 14.40 2.84
C LEU A 244 -19.16 13.42 2.66
N SER A 245 -18.83 13.05 1.43
CA SER A 245 -17.69 12.17 1.12
C SER A 245 -16.35 12.87 1.38
N MET A 246 -16.22 14.13 0.97
CA MET A 246 -15.05 14.97 1.27
C MET A 246 -14.86 15.12 2.78
N LEU A 247 -15.96 15.41 3.50
CA LEU A 247 -15.92 15.58 4.96
C LEU A 247 -15.53 14.28 5.66
N THR A 248 -16.19 13.16 5.34
CA THR A 248 -15.91 11.87 5.98
C THR A 248 -14.50 11.36 5.70
N LEU A 249 -14.04 11.44 4.44
CA LEU A 249 -12.72 10.97 4.04
C LEU A 249 -11.60 11.90 4.54
N GLY A 250 -11.83 13.21 4.54
CA GLY A 250 -10.87 14.22 4.99
C GLY A 250 -10.78 14.40 6.50
N LEU A 251 -11.81 13.96 7.26
CA LEU A 251 -11.86 14.14 8.71
C LEU A 251 -10.62 13.63 9.44
N PRO A 252 -10.10 12.40 9.20
CA PRO A 252 -8.91 11.91 9.90
C PRO A 252 -7.67 12.76 9.64
N PHE A 253 -7.49 13.27 8.41
CA PHE A 253 -6.40 14.18 8.08
C PHE A 253 -6.53 15.50 8.86
N VAL A 254 -7.71 16.13 8.83
CA VAL A 254 -7.97 17.40 9.52
C VAL A 254 -7.80 17.26 11.04
N LEU A 255 -8.33 16.18 11.64
CA LEU A 255 -8.15 15.91 13.07
C LEU A 255 -6.68 15.74 13.44
N PHE A 256 -5.89 15.10 12.59
CA PHE A 256 -4.47 14.91 12.84
C PHE A 256 -3.67 16.22 12.69
N GLN A 257 -3.99 17.06 11.69
CA GLN A 257 -3.41 18.40 11.58
C GLN A 257 -3.79 19.27 12.78
N TYR A 258 -5.03 19.21 13.23
CA TYR A 258 -5.49 19.92 14.43
C TYR A 258 -4.76 19.43 15.68
N TYR A 259 -4.61 18.12 15.85
CA TYR A 259 -3.82 17.55 16.94
C TYR A 259 -2.40 18.12 16.95
N ALA A 260 -1.71 18.16 15.79
CA ALA A 260 -0.39 18.76 15.68
C ALA A 260 -0.37 20.24 16.10
N TYR A 261 -1.35 21.02 15.63
CA TYR A 261 -1.51 22.42 16.01
C TYR A 261 -1.66 22.59 17.53
N THR A 262 -2.46 21.74 18.19
CA THR A 262 -2.59 21.80 19.65
C THR A 262 -1.31 21.44 20.40
N GLN A 263 -0.41 20.65 19.81
CA GLN A 263 0.85 20.27 20.44
C GLN A 263 1.92 21.37 20.29
N PHE A 264 2.03 22.02 19.13
CA PHE A 264 3.13 22.95 18.84
C PHE A 264 2.77 24.44 18.88
N CYS A 265 1.50 24.79 18.61
CA CYS A 265 1.09 26.19 18.48
C CYS A 265 0.27 26.69 19.68
N LEU A 266 -0.23 25.79 20.53
CA LEU A 266 -0.95 26.16 21.75
C LEU A 266 -0.08 25.88 22.98
N PRO A 267 -0.19 26.72 24.03
CA PRO A 267 0.50 26.46 25.29
C PRO A 267 -0.04 25.18 25.92
N GLY A 268 0.78 24.13 25.88
CA GLY A 268 0.46 22.81 26.43
C GLY A 268 1.16 22.54 27.76
N PRO A 269 0.72 21.51 28.51
CA PRO A 269 1.43 21.05 29.70
C PRO A 269 2.81 20.50 29.32
N THR A 270 3.85 20.93 30.02
CA THR A 270 5.22 20.48 29.82
C THR A 270 5.36 19.02 30.26
N GLN A 271 5.29 18.09 29.32
CA GLN A 271 5.60 16.68 29.61
C GLN A 271 7.13 16.50 29.80
N PRO A 272 7.57 15.76 30.82
CA PRO A 272 8.98 15.50 31.05
C PRO A 272 9.53 14.58 29.95
N ILE A 273 10.43 15.11 29.12
CA ILE A 273 11.10 14.36 28.05
C ILE A 273 12.37 13.72 28.64
N PRO A 274 12.63 12.41 28.40
CA PRO A 274 13.88 11.77 28.81
C PRO A 274 15.11 12.49 28.26
N LYS A 275 16.13 12.69 29.10
CA LYS A 275 17.37 13.41 28.74
C LYS A 275 18.03 12.92 27.44
N PRO A 276 18.13 11.60 27.16
CA PRO A 276 18.74 11.14 25.91
C PRO A 276 17.97 11.56 24.65
N LEU A 277 16.63 11.64 24.72
CA LEU A 277 15.79 12.08 23.60
C LEU A 277 15.84 13.60 23.41
N LEU A 278 16.01 14.34 24.51
CA LEU A 278 16.26 15.77 24.44
C LEU A 278 17.63 16.07 23.81
N GLN A 279 18.66 15.30 24.17
CA GLN A 279 20.00 15.43 23.59
C GLN A 279 19.97 15.15 22.08
N LEU A 280 19.31 14.08 21.65
CA LEU A 280 19.10 13.81 20.21
C LEU A 280 18.44 14.99 19.49
N ALA A 281 17.45 15.63 20.11
CA ALA A 281 16.77 16.78 19.53
C ALA A 281 17.72 17.97 19.34
N VAL A 282 18.66 18.19 20.28
CA VAL A 282 19.66 19.25 20.19
C VAL A 282 20.71 18.92 19.13
N ASP A 283 21.21 17.69 19.12
CA ASP A 283 22.28 17.24 18.22
C ASP A 283 21.83 17.28 16.75
N GLU A 284 20.60 16.84 16.48
CA GLU A 284 20.01 16.79 15.13
C GLU A 284 19.19 18.05 14.77
N GLY A 285 19.04 18.99 15.70
CA GLY A 285 18.24 20.21 15.49
C GLY A 285 16.73 19.97 15.35
N TYR A 286 16.19 18.89 15.92
CA TYR A 286 14.76 18.59 15.89
C TYR A 286 13.95 19.52 16.80
N ARG A 287 12.81 19.99 16.28
CA ARG A 287 11.86 20.79 17.06
C ARG A 287 10.98 19.91 17.93
N ILE A 288 10.84 20.32 19.19
CA ILE A 288 9.95 19.73 20.20
C ILE A 288 8.84 20.73 20.58
N ALA A 289 7.71 20.23 21.07
CA ALA A 289 6.54 21.04 21.43
C ALA A 289 6.84 22.19 22.43
N ASN A 290 7.78 21.98 23.35
CA ASN A 290 8.14 22.98 24.38
C ASN A 290 9.25 23.96 23.93
N GLY A 291 9.59 23.97 22.63
CA GLY A 291 10.63 24.82 22.06
C GLY A 291 10.11 26.13 21.48
N ASN A 292 10.87 26.71 20.54
CA ASN A 292 10.45 27.89 19.80
C ASN A 292 9.26 27.58 18.89
N GLU A 293 8.28 28.48 18.89
CA GLU A 293 7.09 28.36 18.04
C GLU A 293 7.48 28.17 16.57
N PRO A 294 6.99 27.12 15.90
CA PRO A 294 7.25 26.92 14.49
C PRO A 294 6.63 27.99 13.60
N PRO A 295 7.26 28.34 12.45
CA PRO A 295 6.75 29.38 11.57
C PRO A 295 5.36 29.05 10.97
N TRP A 296 5.03 27.76 10.81
CA TRP A 296 3.74 27.34 10.26
C TRP A 296 2.56 27.60 11.21
N CYS A 297 2.79 27.85 12.50
CA CYS A 297 1.74 28.28 13.42
C CYS A 297 1.18 29.67 13.05
N SER A 298 2.00 30.52 12.42
CA SER A 298 1.62 31.87 11.99
C SER A 298 0.95 31.94 10.62
N TRP A 299 0.83 30.81 9.90
CA TRP A 299 0.25 30.78 8.56
C TRP A 299 -1.28 30.88 8.60
N ASN A 300 -1.89 31.46 7.54
CA ASN A 300 -3.36 31.54 7.39
C ASN A 300 -4.05 30.17 7.53
N PHE A 301 -3.37 29.12 7.07
CA PHE A 301 -3.76 27.73 7.27
C PHE A 301 -2.56 26.99 7.86
N PRO A 302 -2.53 26.74 9.18
CA PRO A 302 -1.38 26.13 9.85
C PRO A 302 -1.33 24.62 9.56
N LEU A 303 -0.76 24.26 8.40
CA LEU A 303 -0.63 22.89 7.92
C LEU A 303 0.79 22.37 8.12
N ILE A 304 1.00 21.67 9.24
CA ILE A 304 2.28 21.04 9.57
C ILE A 304 2.74 20.05 8.49
N TYR A 305 1.82 19.30 7.86
CA TYR A 305 2.19 18.28 6.89
C TYR A 305 2.94 18.89 5.69
N ASN A 306 2.42 19.99 5.14
CA ASN A 306 3.07 20.67 4.02
C ASN A 306 4.42 21.27 4.44
N TYR A 307 4.48 21.88 5.63
CA TYR A 307 5.72 22.42 6.18
C TYR A 307 6.80 21.32 6.31
N ILE A 308 6.42 20.16 6.84
CA ILE A 308 7.35 19.06 7.04
C ILE A 308 7.87 18.52 5.71
N GLN A 309 6.98 18.30 4.74
CA GLN A 309 7.35 17.82 3.41
C GLN A 309 8.35 18.77 2.74
N ASP A 310 8.17 20.08 2.89
CA ASP A 310 9.05 21.11 2.33
C ASP A 310 10.40 21.20 3.08
N VAL A 311 10.37 21.34 4.41
CA VAL A 311 11.56 21.68 5.22
C VAL A 311 12.43 20.47 5.54
N TYR A 312 11.85 19.34 5.93
CA TYR A 312 12.63 18.17 6.36
C TYR A 312 12.91 17.21 5.20
N TRP A 313 11.98 17.07 4.26
CA TRP A 313 12.11 16.11 3.16
C TRP A 313 12.37 16.76 1.79
N ASN A 314 12.38 18.09 1.66
CA ASN A 314 12.57 18.82 0.39
C ASN A 314 11.67 18.33 -0.76
N VAL A 315 10.45 17.92 -0.43
CA VAL A 315 9.43 17.47 -1.39
C VAL A 315 8.83 18.68 -2.09
N GLY A 316 8.80 18.65 -3.41
CA GLY A 316 8.27 19.74 -4.22
C GLY A 316 8.40 19.45 -5.71
N PHE A 317 7.71 20.25 -6.52
CA PHE A 317 7.69 20.08 -7.97
C PHE A 317 9.10 20.16 -8.55
N LEU A 318 9.54 19.05 -9.16
CA LEU A 318 10.83 18.83 -9.82
C LEU A 318 12.09 19.05 -8.95
N ARG A 319 11.95 19.20 -7.63
CA ARG A 319 13.09 19.46 -6.73
C ARG A 319 14.08 18.30 -6.63
N TYR A 320 13.61 17.08 -6.88
CA TYR A 320 14.41 15.85 -6.80
C TYR A 320 15.19 15.52 -8.08
N TYR A 321 15.01 16.30 -9.15
CA TYR A 321 15.59 16.00 -10.47
C TYR A 321 17.05 16.48 -10.57
N GLU A 322 17.95 15.71 -9.96
CA GLU A 322 19.40 15.93 -10.02
C GLU A 322 20.11 14.73 -10.67
N LEU A 323 21.25 14.97 -11.34
CA LEU A 323 22.04 13.90 -11.97
C LEU A 323 22.54 12.84 -10.97
N ARG A 324 22.73 13.24 -9.70
CA ARG A 324 23.14 12.32 -8.62
C ARG A 324 22.07 11.29 -8.29
N GLN A 325 20.79 11.60 -8.59
CA GLN A 325 19.65 10.74 -8.27
C GLN A 325 19.35 9.71 -9.38
N VAL A 326 20.10 9.68 -10.48
CA VAL A 326 19.89 8.74 -11.60
C VAL A 326 19.74 7.28 -11.14
N PRO A 327 20.52 6.75 -10.18
CA PRO A 327 20.29 5.39 -9.67
C PRO A 327 18.88 5.17 -9.10
N ASN A 328 18.32 6.15 -8.39
CA ASN A 328 16.97 6.09 -7.82
C ASN A 328 15.89 6.12 -8.90
N PHE A 329 16.10 6.88 -9.98
CA PHE A 329 15.23 6.84 -11.15
C PHE A 329 15.28 5.47 -11.84
N LEU A 330 16.46 4.86 -11.97
CA LEU A 330 16.59 3.51 -12.53
C LEU A 330 15.89 2.46 -11.66
N LEU A 331 15.95 2.59 -10.34
CA LEU A 331 15.24 1.71 -9.40
C LEU A 331 13.71 1.85 -9.51
N ALA A 332 13.19 3.05 -9.77
CA ALA A 332 11.76 3.28 -9.92
C ALA A 332 11.23 3.06 -11.36
N ALA A 333 12.12 3.00 -12.35
CA ALA A 333 11.74 2.91 -13.77
C ALA A 333 10.82 1.71 -14.08
N PRO A 334 11.05 0.48 -13.57
CA PRO A 334 10.20 -0.65 -13.93
C PRO A 334 8.72 -0.46 -13.56
N VAL A 335 8.42 0.06 -12.35
CA VAL A 335 7.02 0.30 -11.94
C VAL A 335 6.40 1.44 -12.75
N ALA A 336 7.16 2.49 -13.03
CA ALA A 336 6.71 3.63 -13.82
C ALA A 336 6.38 3.22 -15.25
N ILE A 337 7.25 2.42 -15.88
CA ILE A 337 7.05 1.86 -17.22
C ILE A 337 5.82 0.95 -17.23
N LEU A 338 5.63 0.09 -16.23
CA LEU A 338 4.45 -0.78 -16.15
C LEU A 338 3.14 0.01 -16.10
N VAL A 339 3.05 1.05 -15.26
CA VAL A 339 1.83 1.88 -15.17
C VAL A 339 1.64 2.73 -16.43
N ALA A 340 2.71 3.30 -17.00
CA ALA A 340 2.64 4.04 -18.25
C ALA A 340 2.20 3.15 -19.42
N TRP A 341 2.70 1.92 -19.50
CA TRP A 341 2.34 0.94 -20.51
C TRP A 341 0.89 0.47 -20.37
N ALA A 342 0.45 0.19 -19.13
CA ALA A 342 -0.95 -0.09 -18.82
C ALA A 342 -1.88 1.03 -19.29
N THR A 343 -1.46 2.28 -19.02
CA THR A 343 -2.21 3.49 -19.41
C THR A 343 -2.28 3.63 -20.93
N TRP A 344 -1.15 3.46 -21.61
CA TRP A 344 -1.06 3.52 -23.07
C TRP A 344 -1.97 2.50 -23.75
N ILE A 345 -1.88 1.22 -23.34
CA ILE A 345 -2.72 0.15 -23.93
C ILE A 345 -4.20 0.45 -23.74
N TYR A 346 -4.61 0.87 -22.54
CA TYR A 346 -6.01 1.10 -22.26
C TYR A 346 -6.56 2.32 -23.02
N VAL A 347 -5.82 3.43 -23.05
CA VAL A 347 -6.22 4.67 -23.74
C VAL A 347 -6.31 4.46 -25.25
N THR A 348 -5.37 3.72 -25.83
CA THR A 348 -5.38 3.41 -27.27
C THR A 348 -6.51 2.44 -27.65
N THR A 349 -6.89 1.53 -26.75
CA THR A 349 -8.01 0.60 -26.96
C THR A 349 -9.38 1.27 -26.75
N HIS A 350 -9.50 2.19 -25.79
CA HIS A 350 -10.77 2.84 -25.42
C HIS A 350 -10.72 4.37 -25.42
N PRO A 351 -10.39 5.03 -26.55
CA PRO A 351 -10.21 6.48 -26.60
C PRO A 351 -11.50 7.23 -26.25
N TRP A 352 -12.66 6.73 -26.69
CA TRP A 352 -13.95 7.36 -26.42
C TRP A 352 -14.41 7.25 -24.96
N LEU A 353 -14.08 6.13 -24.30
CA LEU A 353 -14.33 5.97 -22.86
C LEU A 353 -13.49 6.96 -22.05
N CYS A 354 -12.24 7.18 -22.45
CA CYS A 354 -11.35 8.14 -21.82
C CYS A 354 -11.85 9.58 -22.01
N LEU A 355 -12.30 9.94 -23.23
CA LEU A 355 -12.89 11.24 -23.51
C LEU A 355 -14.16 11.53 -22.71
N THR A 356 -14.96 10.51 -22.41
CA THR A 356 -16.20 10.62 -21.62
C THR A 356 -15.99 10.37 -20.13
N LEU A 357 -14.74 10.22 -19.68
CA LEU A 357 -14.38 9.89 -18.29
C LEU A 357 -15.10 8.65 -17.72
N GLY A 358 -15.53 7.74 -18.59
CA GLY A 358 -16.35 6.60 -18.21
C GLY A 358 -17.73 6.97 -17.63
N LEU A 359 -18.21 8.20 -17.83
CA LEU A 359 -19.49 8.70 -17.30
C LEU A 359 -20.65 8.45 -18.26
N GLN A 360 -20.39 8.36 -19.57
CA GLN A 360 -21.42 8.17 -20.59
C GLN A 360 -21.32 6.76 -21.21
N ARG A 361 -22.26 5.88 -20.87
CA ARG A 361 -22.39 4.57 -21.53
C ARG A 361 -23.11 4.75 -22.87
N ASN A 362 -22.41 4.55 -23.99
CA ASN A 362 -22.99 4.68 -25.32
C ASN A 362 -24.12 3.65 -25.51
N LYS A 363 -25.31 4.11 -25.95
CA LYS A 363 -26.54 3.31 -26.07
C LYS A 363 -26.61 2.51 -27.38
N ASN A 364 -25.73 2.79 -28.35
CA ASN A 364 -25.79 2.17 -29.68
C ASN A 364 -25.26 0.74 -29.75
N ASN A 365 -24.56 0.24 -28.73
CA ASN A 365 -24.12 -1.16 -28.66
C ASN A 365 -25.06 -2.00 -27.78
N LYS A 366 -26.36 -2.04 -28.15
CA LYS A 366 -27.33 -3.01 -27.58
C LYS A 366 -26.97 -4.48 -27.89
N THR A 367 -25.92 -4.71 -28.68
CA THR A 367 -25.35 -6.04 -28.97
C THR A 367 -24.17 -6.45 -28.06
N LEU A 368 -23.68 -5.58 -27.16
CA LEU A 368 -22.60 -5.92 -26.23
C LEU A 368 -23.16 -6.28 -24.84
N GLU A 369 -23.84 -7.43 -24.76
CA GLU A 369 -24.44 -7.94 -23.50
C GLU A 369 -23.42 -8.50 -22.50
N LYS A 370 -22.11 -8.45 -22.77
CA LYS A 370 -21.07 -8.70 -21.77
C LYS A 370 -19.94 -7.68 -21.93
N PRO A 371 -19.51 -6.97 -20.87
CA PRO A 371 -18.26 -6.22 -20.92
C PRO A 371 -17.13 -7.21 -21.23
N ASP A 372 -16.18 -6.81 -22.07
CA ASP A 372 -15.01 -7.64 -22.37
C ASP A 372 -14.31 -8.00 -21.06
N PRO A 373 -14.23 -9.30 -20.71
CA PRO A 373 -13.62 -9.70 -19.44
C PRO A 373 -12.12 -9.44 -19.47
N GLY A 374 -11.60 -9.03 -18.31
CA GLY A 374 -10.19 -8.81 -18.04
C GLY A 374 -9.82 -7.34 -17.85
N PHE A 375 -8.53 -7.05 -17.97
CA PHE A 375 -7.94 -5.72 -17.78
C PHE A 375 -8.52 -4.63 -18.70
N LEU A 376 -9.01 -5.01 -19.88
CA LEU A 376 -9.61 -4.09 -20.84
C LEU A 376 -11.08 -3.76 -20.52
N SER A 377 -11.65 -4.30 -19.44
CA SER A 377 -13.00 -3.98 -18.99
C SER A 377 -13.17 -2.47 -18.72
N PRO A 378 -14.29 -1.84 -19.15
CA PRO A 378 -14.57 -0.43 -18.89
C PRO A 378 -14.51 -0.01 -17.42
N GLN A 379 -14.73 -0.93 -16.49
CA GLN A 379 -14.67 -0.67 -15.05
C GLN A 379 -13.24 -0.41 -14.54
N VAL A 380 -12.22 -0.89 -15.24
CA VAL A 380 -10.81 -0.69 -14.90
C VAL A 380 -10.39 0.79 -15.06
N PHE A 381 -11.13 1.56 -15.87
CA PHE A 381 -10.83 2.96 -16.18
C PHE A 381 -10.51 3.81 -14.93
N VAL A 382 -11.34 3.75 -13.88
CA VAL A 382 -11.17 4.61 -12.69
C VAL A 382 -9.88 4.27 -11.94
N TYR A 383 -9.59 2.97 -11.83
CA TYR A 383 -8.37 2.46 -11.19
C TYR A 383 -7.12 2.86 -11.97
N LEU A 384 -7.23 2.92 -13.30
CA LEU A 384 -6.16 3.36 -14.18
C LEU A 384 -5.91 4.88 -14.08
N VAL A 385 -6.98 5.69 -14.08
CA VAL A 385 -6.86 7.14 -13.85
C VAL A 385 -6.20 7.41 -12.50
N HIS A 386 -6.63 6.69 -11.46
CA HIS A 386 -6.00 6.75 -10.15
C HIS A 386 -4.51 6.40 -10.21
N ALA A 387 -4.13 5.30 -10.85
CA ALA A 387 -2.73 4.91 -11.01
C ALA A 387 -1.91 5.96 -11.77
N ALA A 388 -2.45 6.54 -12.84
CA ALA A 388 -1.80 7.57 -13.63
C ALA A 388 -1.60 8.87 -12.85
N VAL A 389 -2.60 9.32 -12.09
CA VAL A 389 -2.50 10.49 -11.21
C VAL A 389 -1.43 10.27 -10.14
N LEU A 390 -1.40 9.10 -9.51
CA LEU A 390 -0.37 8.75 -8.54
C LEU A 390 1.03 8.70 -9.17
N LEU A 391 1.16 8.15 -10.39
CA LEU A 391 2.44 8.13 -11.11
C LEU A 391 2.92 9.55 -11.44
N LEU A 392 2.04 10.41 -11.93
CA LEU A 392 2.37 11.81 -12.26
C LEU A 392 2.79 12.58 -11.00
N PHE A 393 2.01 12.48 -9.93
CA PHE A 393 2.34 13.14 -8.67
C PHE A 393 3.63 12.59 -8.05
N GLY A 394 3.77 11.28 -7.98
CA GLY A 394 4.94 10.61 -7.40
C GLY A 394 6.22 10.83 -8.22
N GLY A 395 6.09 10.95 -9.55
CA GLY A 395 7.22 11.26 -10.42
C GLY A 395 7.66 12.72 -10.31
N LEU A 396 6.70 13.66 -10.30
CA LEU A 396 7.00 15.09 -10.40
C LEU A 396 7.22 15.79 -9.06
N CYS A 397 6.58 15.31 -7.99
CA CYS A 397 6.53 16.04 -6.71
C CYS A 397 7.21 15.29 -5.55
N MET A 398 7.38 13.97 -5.63
CA MET A 398 7.95 13.14 -4.56
C MET A 398 9.38 12.70 -4.90
N HIS A 399 10.11 12.22 -3.89
CA HIS A 399 11.35 11.49 -4.13
C HIS A 399 11.05 10.19 -4.87
N VAL A 400 11.64 10.04 -6.06
CA VAL A 400 11.29 8.96 -7.00
C VAL A 400 11.60 7.57 -6.45
N GLN A 401 12.53 7.44 -5.52
CA GLN A 401 12.80 6.17 -4.81
C GLN A 401 11.52 5.58 -4.16
N VAL A 402 10.66 6.43 -3.59
CA VAL A 402 9.43 6.04 -2.89
C VAL A 402 8.32 5.59 -3.87
N LEU A 403 8.48 5.83 -5.17
CA LEU A 403 7.43 5.60 -6.18
C LEU A 403 6.97 4.13 -6.23
N THR A 404 7.89 3.18 -6.08
CA THR A 404 7.59 1.74 -6.10
C THR A 404 6.68 1.35 -4.95
N ARG A 405 7.05 1.69 -3.71
CA ARG A 405 6.20 1.38 -2.54
C ARG A 405 4.89 2.16 -2.54
N PHE A 406 4.90 3.38 -3.07
CA PHE A 406 3.72 4.23 -3.22
C PHE A 406 2.68 3.60 -4.16
N LEU A 407 3.06 3.24 -5.38
CA LEU A 407 2.13 2.66 -6.36
C LEU A 407 1.66 1.26 -5.95
N CYS A 408 2.59 0.40 -5.49
CA CYS A 408 2.29 -0.99 -5.13
C CYS A 408 1.32 -1.15 -3.95
N SER A 409 1.22 -0.17 -3.06
CA SER A 409 0.28 -0.19 -1.93
C SER A 409 -1.04 0.55 -2.23
N SER A 410 -1.07 1.38 -3.27
CA SER A 410 -2.18 2.31 -3.51
C SER A 410 -3.09 1.91 -4.67
N THR A 411 -2.60 1.20 -5.68
CA THR A 411 -3.38 0.85 -6.87
C THR A 411 -3.31 -0.63 -7.22
N PRO A 412 -4.42 -1.27 -7.63
CA PRO A 412 -4.41 -2.66 -8.09
C PRO A 412 -3.81 -2.82 -9.51
N ILE A 413 -3.67 -1.73 -10.26
CA ILE A 413 -3.21 -1.74 -11.68
C ILE A 413 -1.82 -2.35 -11.82
N VAL A 414 -0.93 -2.10 -10.86
CA VAL A 414 0.43 -2.67 -10.84
C VAL A 414 0.45 -4.20 -10.76
N TYR A 415 -0.69 -4.83 -10.43
CA TYR A 415 -0.85 -6.29 -10.39
C TYR A 415 -1.78 -6.81 -11.48
N TRP A 416 -2.88 -6.09 -11.78
CA TRP A 416 -3.82 -6.49 -12.84
C TRP A 416 -3.19 -6.45 -14.24
N PHE A 417 -2.38 -5.43 -14.53
CA PHE A 417 -1.78 -5.32 -15.85
C PHE A 417 -0.72 -6.40 -16.11
N PRO A 418 0.22 -6.69 -15.20
CA PRO A 418 1.13 -7.82 -15.41
C PRO A 418 0.42 -9.17 -15.44
N ALA A 419 -0.66 -9.36 -14.65
CA ALA A 419 -1.50 -10.55 -14.74
C ALA A 419 -2.12 -10.74 -16.13
N HIS A 420 -2.61 -9.66 -16.73
CA HIS A 420 -3.11 -9.64 -18.10
C HIS A 420 -2.02 -9.97 -19.13
N LEU A 421 -0.82 -9.41 -18.97
CA LEU A 421 0.33 -9.73 -19.84
C LEU A 421 0.73 -11.20 -19.73
N LEU A 422 0.83 -11.75 -18.52
CA LEU A 422 1.16 -13.17 -18.30
C LEU A 422 0.12 -14.07 -18.97
N GLN A 423 -1.17 -13.81 -18.77
CA GLN A 423 -2.22 -14.59 -19.39
C GLN A 423 -2.17 -14.47 -20.92
N ASN A 424 -1.87 -13.29 -21.47
CA ASN A 424 -1.79 -13.10 -22.91
C ASN A 424 -0.54 -13.73 -23.52
N GLN A 425 0.58 -13.82 -22.82
CA GLN A 425 1.83 -14.27 -23.44
C GLN A 425 2.09 -15.77 -23.23
N GLU A 426 1.48 -16.38 -22.21
CA GLU A 426 1.74 -17.79 -21.87
C GLU A 426 0.57 -18.72 -22.28
N PRO A 427 0.80 -19.67 -23.19
CA PRO A 427 -0.23 -20.64 -23.60
C PRO A 427 -0.78 -21.48 -22.43
N LEU A 428 0.08 -21.80 -21.45
CA LEU A 428 -0.29 -22.52 -20.23
C LEU A 428 -1.42 -21.80 -19.47
N LEU A 429 -1.32 -20.47 -19.34
CA LEU A 429 -2.30 -19.67 -18.62
C LEU A 429 -3.58 -19.42 -19.44
N ARG A 430 -3.49 -19.35 -20.77
CA ARG A 430 -4.65 -19.29 -21.66
C ARG A 430 -5.49 -20.57 -21.62
N THR A 431 -4.84 -21.72 -21.56
CA THR A 431 -5.52 -23.02 -21.53
C THR A 431 -6.29 -23.24 -20.22
N LEU A 432 -5.85 -22.60 -19.13
CA LEU A 432 -6.56 -22.60 -17.85
C LEU A 432 -7.86 -21.79 -17.88
N GLU A 433 -8.01 -20.81 -18.78
CA GLU A 433 -9.21 -19.99 -18.92
C GLU A 433 -10.38 -20.74 -19.59
N THR A 434 -10.08 -21.72 -20.45
CA THR A 434 -11.10 -22.52 -21.15
C THR A 434 -11.70 -23.62 -20.27
N VAL A 435 -11.10 -23.86 -19.10
CA VAL A 435 -11.56 -24.86 -18.13
C VAL A 435 -12.26 -24.14 -16.98
N PRO A 436 -13.55 -24.40 -16.70
CA PRO A 436 -14.22 -23.88 -15.51
C PRO A 436 -13.40 -24.20 -14.27
N TRP A 437 -13.20 -23.23 -13.36
CA TRP A 437 -12.40 -23.39 -12.14
C TRP A 437 -12.94 -24.55 -11.29
N LYS A 438 -12.43 -25.76 -11.58
CA LYS A 438 -12.59 -26.95 -10.78
C LYS A 438 -11.24 -27.17 -10.11
N PRO A 439 -11.17 -27.32 -8.78
CA PRO A 439 -10.03 -28.01 -8.23
C PRO A 439 -10.06 -29.40 -8.90
N LEU A 440 -9.02 -29.75 -9.66
CA LEU A 440 -8.85 -31.12 -10.11
C LEU A 440 -8.70 -31.97 -8.86
N ALA A 441 -9.84 -32.46 -8.35
CA ALA A 441 -9.92 -33.47 -7.33
C ALA A 441 -9.17 -34.70 -7.85
N GLY A 442 -8.39 -35.30 -6.95
CA GLY A 442 -7.36 -36.27 -7.26
C GLY A 442 -7.86 -37.43 -8.12
N ASP A 443 -7.07 -37.75 -9.12
CA ASP A 443 -6.64 -39.12 -9.45
C ASP A 443 -5.52 -38.99 -10.48
N SER A 444 -4.28 -38.99 -10.01
CA SER A 444 -3.08 -39.10 -10.85
C SER A 444 -2.03 -39.89 -10.07
N PRO A 445 -1.26 -40.76 -10.74
CA PRO A 445 -0.53 -41.87 -10.13
C PRO A 445 0.58 -41.42 -9.15
N PRO A 446 1.03 -42.32 -8.25
CA PRO A 446 1.91 -41.96 -7.15
C PRO A 446 3.32 -41.66 -7.68
N GLY A 447 3.75 -40.39 -7.65
CA GLY A 447 5.12 -40.04 -8.03
C GLY A 447 5.53 -38.57 -7.97
N GLN A 448 4.61 -37.60 -8.14
CA GLN A 448 4.96 -36.18 -8.07
C GLN A 448 3.84 -35.37 -7.40
N LYS A 449 3.93 -35.19 -6.09
CA LYS A 449 3.04 -34.29 -5.32
C LYS A 449 3.69 -32.90 -5.24
N VAL A 450 3.41 -32.02 -6.21
CA VAL A 450 3.68 -30.57 -6.10
C VAL A 450 2.35 -29.81 -6.34
N PRO A 451 2.01 -28.77 -5.55
CA PRO A 451 0.74 -28.06 -5.73
C PRO A 451 0.72 -27.26 -7.05
N ARG A 452 -0.36 -27.37 -7.83
CA ARG A 452 -0.58 -26.67 -9.12
C ARG A 452 -0.88 -25.17 -8.91
N ASN A 453 0.13 -24.39 -8.50
CA ASN A 453 0.11 -22.94 -8.57
C ASN A 453 0.72 -22.50 -9.92
N PRO A 454 -0.04 -21.86 -10.83
CA PRO A 454 0.41 -21.55 -12.19
C PRO A 454 1.66 -20.67 -12.24
N ILE A 455 1.84 -19.76 -11.28
CA ILE A 455 3.07 -18.95 -11.22
C ILE A 455 4.26 -19.81 -10.81
N ARG A 456 4.10 -20.74 -9.86
CA ARG A 456 5.18 -21.68 -9.52
C ARG A 456 5.57 -22.55 -10.71
N GLU A 457 4.60 -22.94 -11.52
CA GLU A 457 4.84 -23.70 -12.75
C GLU A 457 5.60 -22.88 -13.79
N LEU A 458 5.25 -21.62 -13.99
CA LEU A 458 6.02 -20.70 -14.84
C LEU A 458 7.45 -20.50 -14.33
N LEU A 459 7.66 -20.44 -13.01
CA LEU A 459 9.00 -20.34 -12.44
C LEU A 459 9.82 -21.62 -12.64
N TYR A 460 9.19 -22.80 -12.55
CA TYR A 460 9.85 -24.08 -12.85
C TYR A 460 10.21 -24.18 -14.34
N ASN A 461 9.30 -23.72 -15.21
CA ASN A 461 9.45 -23.72 -16.67
C ASN A 461 10.03 -22.40 -17.21
N TRP A 462 10.87 -21.70 -16.43
CA TRP A 462 11.37 -20.36 -16.74
C TRP A 462 11.97 -20.21 -18.16
N LYS A 463 12.70 -21.23 -18.62
CA LYS A 463 13.40 -21.20 -19.92
C LYS A 463 12.43 -21.24 -21.10
N THR A 464 11.23 -21.78 -20.92
CA THR A 464 10.21 -21.89 -21.99
C THR A 464 9.22 -20.72 -21.97
N CYS A 465 9.26 -19.86 -20.95
CA CYS A 465 8.42 -18.67 -20.88
C CYS A 465 8.81 -17.62 -21.93
N SER A 466 7.81 -16.85 -22.36
CA SER A 466 8.01 -15.68 -23.22
C SER A 466 8.95 -14.65 -22.57
N PRO A 467 9.65 -13.82 -23.37
CA PRO A 467 10.54 -12.78 -22.83
C PRO A 467 9.80 -11.80 -21.91
N VAL A 468 8.56 -11.42 -22.25
CA VAL A 468 7.74 -10.51 -21.44
C VAL A 468 7.47 -11.09 -20.04
N THR A 469 7.06 -12.36 -19.97
CA THR A 469 6.85 -13.07 -18.69
C THR A 469 8.12 -13.12 -17.87
N ARG A 470 9.27 -13.42 -18.49
CA ARG A 470 10.56 -13.45 -17.81
C ARG A 470 10.96 -12.09 -17.26
N TYR A 471 10.71 -10.99 -17.98
CA TYR A 471 10.99 -9.65 -17.48
C TYR A 471 10.08 -9.28 -16.30
N ILE A 472 8.78 -9.57 -16.38
CA ILE A 472 7.82 -9.29 -15.31
C ILE A 472 8.15 -10.08 -14.04
N LEU A 473 8.21 -11.41 -14.14
CA LEU A 473 8.49 -12.25 -12.98
C LEU A 473 9.90 -12.03 -12.45
N GLY A 474 10.85 -11.73 -13.35
CA GLY A 474 12.22 -11.38 -13.00
C GLY A 474 12.25 -10.12 -12.15
N TYR A 475 11.62 -9.05 -12.61
CA TYR A 475 11.47 -7.81 -11.86
C TYR A 475 10.84 -8.02 -10.48
N PHE A 476 9.71 -8.73 -10.42
CA PHE A 476 9.01 -8.98 -9.15
C PHE A 476 9.89 -9.77 -8.16
N LEU A 477 10.51 -10.87 -8.61
CA LEU A 477 11.33 -11.71 -7.74
C LEU A 477 12.66 -11.05 -7.33
N THR A 478 13.31 -10.33 -8.25
CA THR A 478 14.58 -9.65 -7.92
C THR A 478 14.34 -8.52 -6.94
N TYR A 479 13.30 -7.69 -7.13
CA TYR A 479 12.97 -6.62 -6.18
C TYR A 479 12.48 -7.19 -4.85
N TRP A 480 11.71 -8.27 -4.86
CA TRP A 480 11.29 -8.96 -3.65
C TRP A 480 12.49 -9.43 -2.81
N LEU A 481 13.48 -10.07 -3.44
CA LEU A 481 14.66 -10.62 -2.76
C LEU A 481 15.69 -9.54 -2.40
N LEU A 482 16.07 -8.69 -3.36
CA LEU A 482 17.06 -7.63 -3.15
C LEU A 482 16.53 -6.58 -2.18
N GLY A 483 15.24 -6.23 -2.26
CA GLY A 483 14.64 -5.29 -1.34
C GLY A 483 14.65 -5.78 0.10
N LEU A 484 14.41 -7.07 0.30
CA LEU A 484 14.53 -7.68 1.63
C LEU A 484 15.97 -7.69 2.13
N LEU A 485 16.92 -8.06 1.27
CA LEU A 485 18.33 -8.12 1.60
C LEU A 485 18.90 -6.74 1.96
N LEU A 486 18.58 -5.71 1.16
CA LEU A 486 19.16 -4.38 1.34
C LEU A 486 18.49 -3.63 2.50
N HIS A 487 17.16 -3.61 2.54
CA HIS A 487 16.40 -2.83 3.54
C HIS A 487 16.69 -3.29 4.97
N CYS A 488 16.74 -4.60 5.21
CA CYS A 488 16.93 -5.16 6.56
C CYS A 488 18.29 -4.86 7.18
N ASN A 489 19.26 -4.37 6.39
CA ASN A 489 20.62 -4.07 6.82
C ASN A 489 21.02 -2.60 6.57
N PHE A 490 20.04 -1.68 6.54
CA PHE A 490 20.27 -0.25 6.28
C PHE A 490 20.98 0.07 4.95
N LEU A 491 20.98 -0.85 3.98
CA LEU A 491 21.50 -0.57 2.65
C LEU A 491 20.44 0.19 1.84
N PRO A 492 20.82 1.22 1.06
CA PRO A 492 19.87 2.04 0.32
C PRO A 492 18.94 1.18 -0.56
N TRP A 493 17.64 1.32 -0.32
CA TRP A 493 16.59 0.66 -1.09
C TRP A 493 15.35 1.55 -1.16
N THR A 494 14.63 1.44 -2.29
CA THR A 494 13.49 2.26 -2.75
C THR A 494 12.67 2.96 -1.66
#